data_AF-A0A8H7D0Y0-F1
#
_entry.id   AF-A0A8H7D0Y0-F1
#
_cell.length_a   1.000
_cell.length_b   1.000
_cell.length_c   1.000
_cell.angle_alpha   90.00
_cell.angle_beta   90.00
_cell.angle_gamma   90.00
#
_symmetry.space_group_name_H-M   'P 1'
#
loop_
_entity.id
_entity.type
_entity.pdbx_description
1 polymer ?
#
loop_
_entity_poly.entity_id
_entity_poly.type
_entity_poly.pdbx_seq_one_letter_code
_entity_poly.pdbx_strand_id
1 'polypeptide(L)'
;MGPAWGMGHTQTCQVVLDILSRCPKLETCKLLVHDPQDVHLEESIVECPSIHTFDLQSAGAPLLTSGRLLSRLSLPELRDFKLRGQAELQGVFAVDALVSSLAASTHLASVSIDSDSFTKSSLTDFLRGLPPTILRLQITDRFHTWQLSPSDGSLDDDVLKVLNASPEDHLIHCPALQELVMLHCRKISDEALGSFIISRMPILRVVDVKFDRERQVDILPSLESFLEAGLQTSITYISLMPPQFSPWQGLPDPPPGQWGQGGWGWPSSTY
;
A
#
# COMPACT_ATOMS: atom_id res chain seq x y z
N MET A 1 -17.43 -30.20 -17.53
CA MET A 1 -16.81 -30.32 -16.19
C MET A 1 -15.95 -29.09 -15.97
N GLY A 2 -16.51 -28.04 -15.38
CA GLY A 2 -15.75 -26.85 -14.98
C GLY A 2 -15.27 -27.03 -13.54
N PRO A 3 -14.12 -26.46 -13.14
CA PRO A 3 -13.64 -26.66 -11.79
C PRO A 3 -14.44 -25.76 -10.84
N ALA A 4 -15.20 -26.40 -9.96
CA ALA A 4 -15.87 -25.78 -8.82
C ALA A 4 -14.83 -25.43 -7.75
N TRP A 5 -14.12 -24.31 -7.92
CA TRP A 5 -13.38 -23.67 -6.83
C TRP A 5 -14.31 -22.64 -6.17
N GLY A 6 -15.18 -23.12 -5.30
CA GLY A 6 -16.18 -22.28 -4.66
C GLY A 6 -16.73 -22.91 -3.40
N MET A 7 -15.89 -23.08 -2.37
CA MET A 7 -16.28 -23.04 -0.96
C MET A 7 -15.06 -22.66 -0.12
N GLY A 8 -15.24 -21.68 0.78
CA GLY A 8 -14.20 -21.07 1.59
C GLY A 8 -13.68 -22.00 2.70
N HIS A 9 -12.59 -22.70 2.41
CA HIS A 9 -11.69 -23.14 3.47
C HIS A 9 -10.72 -21.99 3.72
N THR A 10 -10.78 -21.40 4.91
CA THR A 10 -9.71 -20.54 5.44
C THR A 10 -8.44 -21.38 5.49
N GLN A 11 -7.57 -21.22 4.50
CA GLN A 11 -6.27 -21.87 4.50
C GLN A 11 -5.44 -21.22 5.59
N THR A 12 -4.96 -22.03 6.52
CA THR A 12 -4.08 -21.52 7.56
C THR A 12 -2.67 -21.29 7.00
N CYS A 13 -1.85 -20.49 7.69
CA CYS A 13 -0.50 -20.21 7.24
C CYS A 13 0.35 -21.48 7.07
N GLN A 14 0.13 -22.51 7.91
CA GLN A 14 0.85 -23.78 7.78
C GLN A 14 0.48 -24.52 6.48
N VAL A 15 -0.80 -24.56 6.12
CA VAL A 15 -1.25 -25.18 4.85
C VAL A 15 -0.62 -24.47 3.66
N VAL A 16 -0.50 -23.13 3.72
CA VAL A 16 0.17 -22.34 2.67
C VAL A 16 1.65 -22.70 2.58
N LEU A 17 2.37 -22.77 3.70
CA LEU A 17 3.78 -23.17 3.73
C LEU A 17 3.99 -24.59 3.17
N ASP A 18 3.14 -25.53 3.56
CA ASP A 18 3.17 -26.91 3.06
C ASP A 18 2.96 -26.96 1.54
N ILE A 19 2.03 -26.19 1.00
CA ILE A 19 1.79 -26.11 -0.44
C ILE A 19 3.03 -25.53 -1.15
N LEU A 20 3.57 -24.42 -0.66
CA LEU A 20 4.74 -23.76 -1.25
C LEU A 20 5.97 -24.69 -1.25
N SER A 21 6.17 -25.46 -0.18
CA SER A 21 7.26 -26.44 -0.08
C SER A 21 7.20 -27.53 -1.16
N ARG A 22 6.00 -27.84 -1.67
CA ARG A 22 5.76 -28.86 -2.70
C ARG A 22 5.80 -28.28 -4.11
N CYS A 23 5.95 -26.96 -4.26
CA CYS A 23 5.92 -26.26 -5.53
C CYS A 23 7.23 -25.49 -5.79
N PRO A 24 8.40 -26.17 -5.88
CA PRO A 24 9.70 -25.50 -5.98
C PRO A 24 9.90 -24.70 -7.28
N LYS A 25 9.11 -24.99 -8.31
CA LYS A 25 9.12 -24.27 -9.61
C LYS A 25 8.07 -23.17 -9.71
N LEU A 26 7.40 -22.83 -8.60
CA LEU A 26 6.41 -21.76 -8.61
C LEU A 26 7.14 -20.43 -8.85
N GLU A 27 6.72 -19.72 -9.90
CA GLU A 27 7.33 -18.46 -10.33
C GLU A 27 6.58 -17.24 -9.81
N THR A 28 5.25 -17.35 -9.76
CA THR A 28 4.36 -16.30 -9.27
C THR A 28 3.44 -16.85 -8.21
N CYS A 29 3.39 -16.18 -7.06
CA CYS A 29 2.53 -16.55 -5.95
C CYS A 29 1.56 -15.41 -5.63
N LYS A 30 0.27 -15.72 -5.57
CA LYS A 30 -0.76 -14.81 -5.08
C LYS A 30 -1.49 -15.46 -3.93
N LEU A 31 -1.44 -14.82 -2.77
CA LEU A 31 -1.99 -15.36 -1.53
C LEU A 31 -3.05 -14.42 -0.98
N LEU A 32 -4.18 -14.99 -0.62
CA LEU A 32 -5.28 -14.28 0.04
C LEU A 32 -5.44 -14.86 1.45
N VAL A 33 -5.16 -14.07 2.47
CA VAL A 33 -5.21 -14.49 3.88
C VAL A 33 -6.47 -13.88 4.52
N HIS A 34 -7.41 -14.74 4.91
CA HIS A 34 -8.73 -14.32 5.40
C HIS A 34 -8.86 -14.25 6.93
N ASP A 35 -8.28 -15.20 7.66
CA ASP A 35 -8.34 -15.20 9.13
C ASP A 35 -7.29 -16.16 9.69
N PRO A 36 -6.17 -15.66 10.19
CA PRO A 36 -5.13 -16.50 10.74
C PRO A 36 -5.28 -16.53 12.26
N GLN A 37 -6.22 -17.32 12.76
CA GLN A 37 -6.22 -17.73 14.16
C GLN A 37 -5.10 -18.74 14.49
N ASP A 38 -4.29 -19.13 13.51
CA ASP A 38 -3.19 -20.07 13.73
C ASP A 38 -1.99 -19.40 14.40
N VAL A 39 -1.90 -19.61 15.70
CA VAL A 39 -0.85 -19.07 16.60
C VAL A 39 0.47 -19.86 16.49
N HIS A 40 0.46 -21.05 15.87
CA HIS A 40 1.62 -21.94 15.82
C HIS A 40 2.05 -22.23 14.38
N LEU A 41 2.95 -21.40 13.85
CA LEU A 41 3.76 -21.74 12.67
C LEU A 41 5.00 -22.50 13.13
N GLU A 42 5.28 -23.63 12.48
CA GLU A 42 6.53 -24.35 12.71
C GLU A 42 7.75 -23.45 12.45
N GLU A 43 8.88 -23.78 13.09
CA GLU A 43 10.10 -22.97 12.97
C GLU A 43 10.85 -23.14 11.65
N SER A 44 10.40 -24.07 10.80
CA SER A 44 11.02 -24.36 9.51
C SER A 44 10.87 -23.22 8.52
N ILE A 45 11.97 -22.87 7.85
CA ILE A 45 11.98 -21.96 6.71
C ILE A 45 11.66 -22.77 5.45
N VAL A 46 10.72 -22.29 4.64
CA VAL A 46 10.38 -22.86 3.34
C VAL A 46 11.12 -22.10 2.25
N GLU A 47 11.99 -22.81 1.53
CA GLU A 47 12.74 -22.26 0.41
C GLU A 47 11.87 -22.22 -0.86
N CYS A 48 11.77 -21.03 -1.45
CA CYS A 48 11.00 -20.79 -2.66
C CYS A 48 11.89 -20.14 -3.74
N PRO A 49 12.87 -20.89 -4.29
CA PRO A 49 13.95 -20.31 -5.10
C PRO A 49 13.49 -19.77 -6.46
N SER A 50 12.33 -20.19 -6.98
CA SER A 50 11.84 -19.75 -8.29
C SER A 50 10.85 -18.59 -8.23
N ILE A 51 10.35 -18.21 -7.03
CA ILE A 51 9.33 -17.17 -6.93
C ILE A 51 9.97 -15.81 -7.19
N HIS A 52 9.59 -15.18 -8.30
CA HIS A 52 10.00 -13.82 -8.66
C HIS A 52 8.91 -12.78 -8.38
N THR A 53 7.65 -13.18 -8.29
CA THR A 53 6.54 -12.27 -7.99
C THR A 53 5.69 -12.82 -6.85
N PHE A 54 5.49 -12.02 -5.80
CA PHE A 54 4.72 -12.39 -4.62
C PHE A 54 3.68 -11.31 -4.31
N ASP A 55 2.40 -11.65 -4.40
CA ASP A 55 1.26 -10.78 -4.13
C ASP A 55 0.51 -11.29 -2.90
N LEU A 56 0.65 -10.59 -1.79
CA LEU A 56 0.03 -10.93 -0.52
C LEU A 56 -1.14 -9.98 -0.25
N GLN A 57 -2.34 -10.54 -0.24
CA GLN A 57 -3.56 -9.82 0.08
C GLN A 57 -4.12 -10.29 1.43
N SER A 58 -4.24 -9.39 2.38
CA SER A 58 -4.99 -9.62 3.62
C SER A 58 -6.44 -9.16 3.45
N ALA A 59 -7.38 -10.07 3.71
CA ALA A 59 -8.82 -9.81 3.69
C ALA A 59 -9.38 -9.76 5.11
N GLY A 60 -8.95 -8.77 5.89
CA GLY A 60 -9.40 -8.54 7.27
C GLY A 60 -8.50 -9.15 8.35
N ALA A 61 -7.44 -9.87 7.95
CA ALA A 61 -6.48 -10.48 8.86
C ALA A 61 -5.39 -9.49 9.31
N PRO A 62 -5.04 -9.40 10.60
CA PRO A 62 -3.92 -8.59 11.08
C PRO A 62 -2.64 -8.89 10.28
N LEU A 63 -1.98 -7.85 9.79
CA LEU A 63 -0.75 -8.00 9.01
C LEU A 63 0.43 -8.55 9.80
N LEU A 64 0.34 -8.59 11.13
CA LEU A 64 1.27 -9.35 11.98
C LEU A 64 1.42 -10.79 11.49
N THR A 65 0.32 -11.43 11.07
CA THR A 65 0.38 -12.81 10.60
C THR A 65 0.97 -12.92 9.20
N SER A 66 0.70 -11.95 8.34
CA SER A 66 1.40 -11.82 7.06
C SER A 66 2.92 -11.70 7.26
N GLY A 67 3.36 -10.91 8.25
CA GLY A 67 4.76 -10.79 8.63
C GLY A 67 5.34 -12.12 9.15
N ARG A 68 4.59 -12.86 9.97
CA ARG A 68 5.01 -14.20 10.42
C ARG A 68 5.12 -15.21 9.29
N LEU A 69 4.15 -15.25 8.37
CA LEU A 69 4.22 -16.11 7.18
C LEU A 69 5.46 -15.77 6.34
N LEU A 70 5.68 -14.49 6.06
CA LEU A 70 6.84 -14.02 5.30
C LEU A 70 8.17 -14.31 6.00
N SER A 71 8.21 -14.27 7.33
CA SER A 71 9.42 -14.62 8.11
C SER A 71 9.82 -16.10 7.97
N ARG A 72 8.90 -16.95 7.49
CA ARG A 72 9.13 -18.37 7.22
C ARG A 72 9.41 -18.67 5.75
N LEU A 73 9.37 -17.66 4.88
CA LEU A 73 9.61 -17.81 3.46
C LEU A 73 11.00 -17.27 3.09
N SER A 74 11.79 -18.09 2.42
CA SER A 74 13.01 -17.64 1.74
C SER A 74 12.70 -17.43 0.26
N LEU A 75 12.77 -16.17 -0.18
CA LEU A 75 12.43 -15.73 -1.53
C LEU A 75 13.63 -15.06 -2.21
N PRO A 76 14.74 -15.79 -2.46
CA PRO A 76 16.00 -15.19 -2.90
C PRO A 76 15.88 -14.48 -4.26
N GLU A 77 15.06 -15.02 -5.16
CA GLU A 77 14.85 -14.50 -6.52
C GLU A 77 13.68 -13.52 -6.65
N LEU A 78 13.11 -13.05 -5.53
CA LEU A 78 11.98 -12.13 -5.55
C LEU A 78 12.36 -10.82 -6.26
N ARG A 79 11.53 -10.40 -7.21
CA ARG A 79 11.69 -9.16 -7.98
C ARG A 79 10.56 -8.18 -7.72
N ASP A 80 9.35 -8.70 -7.60
CA ASP A 80 8.12 -7.94 -7.42
C ASP A 80 7.39 -8.39 -6.16
N PHE A 81 7.24 -7.49 -5.19
CA PHE A 81 6.46 -7.72 -3.98
C PHE A 81 5.24 -6.80 -3.95
N LYS A 82 4.07 -7.37 -3.64
CA LYS A 82 2.84 -6.62 -3.44
C LYS A 82 2.22 -6.98 -2.11
N LEU A 83 1.88 -5.97 -1.32
CA LEU A 83 1.13 -6.12 -0.07
C LEU A 83 -0.15 -5.31 -0.16
N ARG A 84 -1.28 -5.98 0.00
CA ARG A 84 -2.61 -5.37 -0.05
C ARG A 84 -3.41 -5.79 1.17
N GLY A 85 -4.31 -4.93 1.65
CA GLY A 85 -5.23 -5.32 2.71
C GLY A 85 -5.66 -4.18 3.61
N GLN A 86 -6.72 -4.46 4.38
CA GLN A 86 -7.42 -3.51 5.24
C GLN A 86 -7.04 -3.60 6.72
N ALA A 87 -6.01 -4.37 7.06
CA ALA A 87 -5.66 -4.59 8.45
C ALA A 87 -4.48 -3.71 8.85
N GLU A 88 -4.67 -2.90 9.88
CA GLU A 88 -3.61 -2.06 10.43
C GLU A 88 -2.42 -2.91 10.91
N LEU A 89 -1.21 -2.60 10.41
CA LEU A 89 0.05 -2.98 11.04
C LEU A 89 0.18 -2.20 12.34
N GLN A 90 -0.34 -2.76 13.41
CA GLN A 90 -0.01 -2.31 14.76
C GLN A 90 1.17 -3.13 15.30
N GLY A 91 2.28 -2.45 15.57
CA GLY A 91 3.43 -3.01 16.28
C GLY A 91 4.70 -3.14 15.44
N VAL A 92 5.82 -2.79 16.07
CA VAL A 92 7.19 -2.75 15.49
C VAL A 92 7.59 -4.12 14.90
N PHE A 93 7.26 -5.21 15.59
CA PHE A 93 7.67 -6.57 15.20
C PHE A 93 7.16 -7.02 13.81
N ALA A 94 5.97 -6.58 13.40
CA ALA A 94 5.39 -7.00 12.12
C ALA A 94 6.13 -6.36 10.92
N VAL A 95 6.53 -5.09 11.09
CA VAL A 95 7.30 -4.36 10.09
C VAL A 95 8.71 -4.92 9.99
N ASP A 96 9.38 -5.16 11.12
CA ASP A 96 10.73 -5.71 11.14
C ASP A 96 10.81 -7.08 10.47
N ALA A 97 9.83 -7.95 10.72
CA ALA A 97 9.75 -9.26 10.08
C ALA A 97 9.59 -9.13 8.56
N LEU A 98 8.67 -8.26 8.11
CA LEU A 98 8.43 -7.98 6.70
C LEU A 98 9.69 -7.43 6.02
N VAL A 99 10.31 -6.42 6.61
CA VAL A 99 11.56 -5.79 6.14
C VAL A 99 12.66 -6.83 6.04
N SER A 100 12.86 -7.65 7.08
CA SER A 100 13.90 -8.68 7.11
C SER A 100 13.71 -9.71 5.99
N SER A 101 12.47 -10.14 5.74
CA SER A 101 12.15 -11.05 4.63
C SER A 101 12.43 -10.43 3.26
N LEU A 102 12.12 -9.15 3.07
CA LEU A 102 12.38 -8.45 1.81
C LEU A 102 13.88 -8.17 1.62
N ALA A 103 14.61 -7.85 2.69
CA ALA A 103 16.05 -7.62 2.68
C ALA A 103 16.86 -8.88 2.36
N ALA A 104 16.31 -10.08 2.61
CA ALA A 104 16.92 -11.34 2.20
C ALA A 104 16.88 -11.55 0.67
N SER A 105 16.04 -10.80 -0.06
CA SER A 105 15.97 -10.88 -1.52
C SER A 105 16.93 -9.89 -2.18
N THR A 106 17.95 -10.41 -2.87
CA THR A 106 18.95 -9.60 -3.57
C THR A 106 18.47 -9.01 -4.89
N HIS A 107 17.33 -9.50 -5.40
CA HIS A 107 16.78 -9.13 -6.70
C HIS A 107 15.53 -8.25 -6.62
N LEU A 108 15.11 -7.89 -5.40
CA LEU A 108 13.90 -7.11 -5.19
C LEU A 108 14.06 -5.73 -5.83
N ALA A 109 13.19 -5.46 -6.82
CA ALA A 109 13.24 -4.26 -7.65
C ALA A 109 11.93 -3.46 -7.58
N SER A 110 10.79 -4.12 -7.36
CA SER A 110 9.48 -3.48 -7.25
C SER A 110 8.76 -3.83 -5.97
N VAL A 111 8.27 -2.81 -5.28
CA VAL A 111 7.40 -2.94 -4.09
C VAL A 111 6.13 -2.14 -4.32
N SER A 112 4.98 -2.77 -4.10
CA SER A 112 3.68 -2.12 -4.09
C SER A 112 2.95 -2.39 -2.78
N ILE A 113 2.51 -1.34 -2.10
CA ILE A 113 1.79 -1.44 -0.84
C ILE A 113 0.52 -0.59 -0.84
N ASP A 114 -0.50 -1.04 -0.11
CA ASP A 114 -1.60 -0.19 0.31
C ASP A 114 -1.22 0.46 1.66
N SER A 115 -1.38 1.78 1.86
CA SER A 115 -0.95 2.47 3.09
C SER A 115 -1.92 2.32 4.26
N ASP A 116 -3.18 1.94 4.01
CA ASP A 116 -4.17 1.59 5.05
C ASP A 116 -3.73 0.42 5.91
N SER A 117 -2.81 -0.38 5.37
CA SER A 117 -2.12 -1.44 6.08
C SER A 117 -1.14 -0.91 7.13
N PHE A 118 -0.86 0.39 7.20
CA PHE A 118 0.21 0.96 8.02
C PHE A 118 -0.28 2.17 8.83
N THR A 119 0.13 2.25 10.09
CA THR A 119 0.25 3.53 10.80
C THR A 119 1.37 4.36 10.19
N LYS A 120 1.34 5.69 10.35
CA LYS A 120 2.40 6.57 9.82
C LYS A 120 3.80 6.12 10.24
N SER A 121 4.03 5.84 11.52
CA SER A 121 5.34 5.36 12.01
C SER A 121 5.74 4.03 11.35
N SER A 122 4.84 3.06 11.32
CA SER A 122 5.10 1.75 10.70
C SER A 122 5.40 1.84 9.20
N LEU A 123 4.75 2.76 8.48
CA LEU A 123 5.04 3.02 7.07
C LEU A 123 6.43 3.61 6.90
N THR A 124 6.78 4.61 7.72
CA THR A 124 8.12 5.20 7.66
C THR A 124 9.21 4.19 7.97
N ASP A 125 9.02 3.33 8.98
CA ASP A 125 10.00 2.30 9.35
C ASP A 125 10.11 1.21 8.26
N PHE A 126 8.98 0.82 7.66
CA PHE A 126 8.99 -0.07 6.51
C PHE A 126 9.81 0.50 5.35
N LEU A 127 9.57 1.77 4.97
CA LEU A 127 10.29 2.43 3.88
C LEU A 127 11.78 2.59 4.18
N ARG A 128 12.15 2.85 5.45
CA ARG A 128 13.55 2.91 5.87
C ARG A 128 14.25 1.55 5.73
N GLY A 129 13.53 0.47 5.98
CA GLY A 129 14.00 -0.90 5.89
C GLY A 129 14.06 -1.47 4.48
N LEU A 130 13.47 -0.80 3.48
CA LEU A 130 13.49 -1.30 2.11
C LEU A 130 14.92 -1.44 1.57
N PRO A 131 15.20 -2.49 0.77
CA PRO A 131 16.52 -2.67 0.17
C PRO A 131 16.93 -1.48 -0.71
N PRO A 132 18.23 -1.16 -0.79
CA PRO A 132 18.68 -0.04 -1.61
C PRO A 132 18.51 -0.28 -3.13
N THR A 133 18.22 -1.53 -3.53
CA THR A 133 18.04 -1.98 -4.92
C THR A 133 16.66 -1.68 -5.50
N ILE A 134 15.71 -1.18 -4.70
CA ILE A 134 14.36 -0.87 -5.18
C ILE A 134 14.41 0.19 -6.28
N LEU A 135 13.88 -0.18 -7.45
CA LEU A 135 13.75 0.66 -8.62
C LEU A 135 12.35 1.27 -8.74
N ARG A 136 11.32 0.54 -8.29
CA ARG A 136 9.93 0.96 -8.38
C ARG A 136 9.22 0.83 -7.04
N LEU A 137 8.63 1.94 -6.58
CA LEU A 137 7.81 1.99 -5.39
C LEU A 137 6.41 2.48 -5.74
N GLN A 138 5.39 1.69 -5.36
CA GLN A 138 4.00 2.07 -5.47
C GLN A 138 3.34 2.08 -4.09
N ILE A 139 2.77 3.22 -3.69
CA ILE A 139 2.02 3.37 -2.44
C ILE A 139 0.59 3.81 -2.77
N THR A 140 -0.40 3.11 -2.25
CA THR A 140 -1.83 3.40 -2.51
C THR A 140 -2.53 3.73 -1.20
N ASP A 141 -3.05 4.93 -1.04
CA ASP A 141 -3.83 5.33 0.15
C ASP A 141 -5.31 4.99 -0.05
N ARG A 142 -5.77 3.87 0.51
CA ARG A 142 -7.11 3.33 0.25
C ARG A 142 -8.15 3.82 1.25
N PHE A 143 -7.84 4.88 1.99
CA PHE A 143 -8.70 5.38 3.06
C PHE A 143 -10.16 5.51 2.59
N HIS A 144 -11.03 4.70 3.19
CA HIS A 144 -12.43 4.63 2.81
C HIS A 144 -13.05 6.02 2.84
N THR A 145 -13.50 6.47 1.67
CA THR A 145 -14.16 7.76 1.42
C THR A 145 -15.41 8.03 2.28
N TRP A 146 -15.85 7.04 3.06
CA TRP A 146 -17.04 7.09 3.90
C TRP A 146 -16.76 7.41 5.37
N GLN A 147 -15.52 7.31 5.85
CA GLN A 147 -15.15 7.73 7.19
C GLN A 147 -14.68 9.18 7.15
N LEU A 148 -15.54 10.07 7.67
CA LEU A 148 -15.43 11.54 7.68
C LEU A 148 -14.28 12.10 8.53
N SER A 149 -13.30 11.30 8.95
CA SER A 149 -12.16 11.81 9.72
C SER A 149 -10.96 12.10 8.81
N PRO A 150 -10.69 13.36 8.44
CA PRO A 150 -9.53 13.74 7.64
C PRO A 150 -8.18 13.54 8.36
N SER A 151 -8.17 13.17 9.64
CA SER A 151 -6.95 13.12 10.45
C SER A 151 -6.11 11.85 10.29
N ASP A 152 -6.62 10.76 9.73
CA ASP A 152 -6.01 9.44 9.98
C ASP A 152 -5.22 8.83 8.82
N GLY A 153 -5.13 9.50 7.66
CA GLY A 153 -4.27 9.02 6.56
C GLY A 153 -2.78 8.96 6.94
N SER A 154 -2.12 7.83 6.66
CA SER A 154 -0.69 7.58 6.95
C SER A 154 0.26 8.15 5.90
N LEU A 155 -0.26 8.55 4.73
CA LEU A 155 0.50 9.06 3.59
C LEU A 155 0.51 10.59 3.53
N ASP A 156 1.56 11.20 4.09
CA ASP A 156 1.78 12.65 4.12
C ASP A 156 3.20 13.05 3.68
N ASP A 157 3.52 14.35 3.77
CA ASP A 157 4.82 14.90 3.35
C ASP A 157 6.03 14.22 4.02
N ASP A 158 5.87 13.66 5.23
CA ASP A 158 6.99 13.01 5.92
C ASP A 158 7.38 11.69 5.24
N VAL A 159 6.46 11.03 4.54
CA VAL A 159 6.77 9.85 3.72
C VAL A 159 7.77 10.20 2.61
N LEU A 160 7.58 11.35 1.95
CA LEU A 160 8.53 11.84 0.94
C LEU A 160 9.87 12.25 1.56
N LYS A 161 9.85 12.82 2.77
CA LYS A 161 11.09 13.15 3.51
C LYS A 161 11.89 11.90 3.87
N VAL A 162 11.23 10.81 4.27
CA VAL A 162 11.90 9.52 4.54
C VAL A 162 12.55 8.95 3.28
N LEU A 163 11.89 9.11 2.13
CA LEU A 163 12.48 8.74 0.84
C LEU A 163 13.51 9.77 0.36
N ASN A 164 13.76 10.87 1.06
CA ASN A 164 14.81 11.81 0.71
C ASN A 164 16.01 11.66 1.64
N ALA A 165 17.17 12.16 1.20
CA ALA A 165 18.30 12.32 2.11
C ALA A 165 17.89 13.34 3.19
N SER A 166 17.89 12.92 4.45
CA SER A 166 17.94 13.89 5.54
C SER A 166 19.28 14.64 5.44
N PRO A 167 19.31 15.98 5.58
CA PRO A 167 20.55 16.74 5.66
C PRO A 167 21.46 16.27 6.80
N GLU A 168 20.87 15.67 7.84
CA GLU A 168 21.56 15.26 9.08
C GLU A 168 22.10 13.83 9.00
N ASP A 169 21.41 12.92 8.32
CA ASP A 169 21.76 11.49 8.35
C ASP A 169 22.56 11.01 7.14
N HIS A 170 22.68 11.81 6.08
CA HIS A 170 23.33 11.48 4.79
C HIS A 170 22.85 10.16 4.13
N LEU A 171 21.87 9.47 4.71
CA LEU A 171 21.34 8.20 4.26
C LEU A 171 20.16 8.47 3.34
N ILE A 172 20.28 8.04 2.09
CA ILE A 172 19.17 8.06 1.14
C ILE A 172 18.54 6.67 1.16
N HIS A 173 17.31 6.58 1.63
CA HIS A 173 16.53 5.33 1.53
C HIS A 173 16.13 5.09 0.07
N CYS A 174 16.22 3.85 -0.42
CA CYS A 174 15.98 3.50 -1.83
C CYS A 174 16.74 4.43 -2.82
N PRO A 175 18.09 4.49 -2.79
CA PRO A 175 18.87 5.39 -3.63
C PRO A 175 18.72 5.09 -5.13
N ALA A 176 18.38 3.85 -5.49
CA ALA A 176 18.18 3.42 -6.87
C ALA A 176 16.74 3.66 -7.41
N LEU A 177 15.87 4.33 -6.65
CA LEU A 177 14.47 4.52 -7.01
C LEU A 177 14.33 5.35 -8.31
N GLN A 178 13.77 4.73 -9.34
CA GLN A 178 13.54 5.31 -10.66
C GLN A 178 12.06 5.59 -10.92
N GLU A 179 11.15 4.81 -10.34
CA GLU A 179 9.71 4.95 -10.53
C GLU A 179 8.99 5.11 -9.20
N LEU A 180 8.30 6.23 -9.03
CA LEU A 180 7.42 6.47 -7.90
C LEU A 180 5.97 6.57 -8.38
N VAL A 181 5.12 5.72 -7.81
CA VAL A 181 3.67 5.77 -8.04
C VAL A 181 2.97 5.97 -6.70
N MET A 182 2.20 7.06 -6.57
CA MET A 182 1.43 7.33 -5.36
C MET A 182 -0.03 7.57 -5.71
N LEU A 183 -0.92 6.76 -5.16
CA LEU A 183 -2.33 6.79 -5.54
C LEU A 183 -3.17 7.27 -4.35
N HIS A 184 -4.20 8.06 -4.65
CA HIS A 184 -5.20 8.56 -3.70
C HIS A 184 -4.60 9.40 -2.56
N CYS A 185 -3.52 10.13 -2.84
CA CYS A 185 -2.83 10.96 -1.85
C CYS A 185 -3.72 12.15 -1.43
N ARG A 186 -3.96 12.30 -0.12
CA ARG A 186 -4.74 13.44 0.41
C ARG A 186 -3.89 14.48 1.12
N LYS A 187 -2.83 14.04 1.82
CA LYS A 187 -2.05 14.90 2.72
C LYS A 187 -0.68 15.30 2.18
N ILE A 188 -0.28 14.76 1.03
CA ILE A 188 0.94 15.19 0.34
C ILE A 188 0.69 16.53 -0.33
N SER A 189 1.50 17.52 0.00
CA SER A 189 1.49 18.85 -0.62
C SER A 189 2.17 18.84 -1.99
N ASP A 190 1.79 19.78 -2.84
CA ASP A 190 2.36 19.93 -4.17
C ASP A 190 3.86 20.29 -4.06
N GLU A 191 4.20 21.16 -3.11
CA GLU A 191 5.57 21.60 -2.82
C GLU A 191 6.47 20.48 -2.32
N ALA A 192 5.98 19.62 -1.42
CA ALA A 192 6.76 18.47 -0.95
C ALA A 192 7.04 17.49 -2.09
N LEU A 193 6.06 17.22 -2.95
CA LEU A 193 6.26 16.41 -4.15
C LEU A 193 7.29 17.04 -5.09
N GLY A 194 7.17 18.34 -5.38
CA GLY A 194 8.12 19.06 -6.23
C GLY A 194 9.55 19.00 -5.67
N SER A 195 9.71 19.28 -4.37
CA SER A 195 11.00 19.20 -3.68
C SER A 195 11.60 17.78 -3.74
N PHE A 196 10.77 16.75 -3.54
CA PHE A 196 11.18 15.35 -3.66
C PHE A 196 11.68 14.98 -5.06
N ILE A 197 10.96 15.39 -6.11
CA ILE A 197 11.36 15.10 -7.49
C ILE A 197 12.72 15.74 -7.76
N ILE A 198 12.88 17.04 -7.43
CA ILE A 198 14.12 17.78 -7.65
C ILE A 198 15.30 17.11 -6.95
N SER A 199 15.14 16.68 -5.69
CA SER A 199 16.22 16.04 -4.93
C SER A 199 16.60 14.65 -5.42
N ARG A 200 15.76 13.99 -6.23
CA ARG A 200 16.01 12.65 -6.78
C ARG A 200 16.49 12.64 -8.23
N MET A 201 16.52 13.80 -8.90
CA MET A 201 17.08 13.89 -10.24
C MET A 201 18.62 13.74 -10.22
N PRO A 202 19.22 13.11 -11.23
CA PRO A 202 18.62 12.58 -12.47
C PRO A 202 18.22 11.09 -12.39
N ILE A 203 18.14 10.52 -11.20
CA ILE A 203 17.88 9.08 -11.02
C ILE A 203 16.41 8.76 -11.29
N LEU A 204 15.51 9.58 -10.76
CA LEU A 204 14.06 9.43 -10.94
C LEU A 204 13.68 9.61 -12.42
N ARG A 205 12.88 8.69 -12.95
CA ARG A 205 12.46 8.62 -14.36
C ARG A 205 10.96 8.69 -14.54
N VAL A 206 10.19 8.11 -13.62
CA VAL A 206 8.73 8.07 -13.70
C VAL A 206 8.13 8.51 -12.38
N VAL A 207 7.19 9.45 -12.45
CA VAL A 207 6.40 9.91 -11.31
C VAL A 207 4.93 9.94 -11.71
N ASP A 208 4.12 9.05 -11.13
CA ASP A 208 2.67 9.03 -11.30
C ASP A 208 1.99 9.25 -9.95
N VAL A 209 1.39 10.43 -9.76
CA VAL A 209 0.73 10.81 -8.51
C VAL A 209 -0.72 11.16 -8.77
N LYS A 210 -1.62 10.50 -8.04
CA LYS A 210 -3.05 10.79 -8.04
C LYS A 210 -3.45 11.34 -6.69
N PHE A 211 -3.86 12.60 -6.69
CA PHE A 211 -4.35 13.30 -5.52
C PHE A 211 -5.86 13.17 -5.41
N ASP A 212 -6.35 12.89 -4.20
CA ASP A 212 -7.76 12.93 -3.82
C ASP A 212 -8.08 14.28 -3.16
N ARG A 213 -7.62 15.36 -3.78
CA ARG A 213 -7.80 16.75 -3.34
C ARG A 213 -7.78 17.70 -4.52
N GLU A 214 -8.17 18.94 -4.28
CA GLU A 214 -8.00 20.02 -5.25
C GLU A 214 -6.52 20.39 -5.42
N ARG A 215 -6.18 20.84 -6.62
CA ARG A 215 -4.86 21.37 -6.94
C ARG A 215 -4.62 22.65 -6.16
N GLN A 216 -3.52 22.72 -5.40
CA GLN A 216 -3.14 23.94 -4.68
C GLN A 216 -2.09 24.72 -5.46
N VAL A 217 -1.06 24.02 -5.97
CA VAL A 217 0.04 24.65 -6.72
C VAL A 217 0.34 23.88 -8.01
N ASP A 218 0.68 24.63 -9.06
CA ASP A 218 1.24 24.05 -10.29
C ASP A 218 2.76 23.89 -10.17
N ILE A 219 3.22 22.66 -9.96
CA ILE A 219 4.66 22.36 -9.89
C ILE A 219 5.29 22.05 -11.24
N LEU A 220 4.51 21.86 -12.32
CA LEU A 220 5.05 21.47 -13.63
C LEU A 220 6.04 22.48 -14.21
N PRO A 221 5.85 23.82 -14.10
CA PRO A 221 6.83 24.79 -14.55
C PRO A 221 8.20 24.62 -13.87
N SER A 222 8.22 24.27 -12.59
CA SER A 222 9.47 24.03 -11.84
C SER A 222 10.17 22.73 -12.25
N LEU A 223 9.49 21.85 -13.00
CA LEU A 223 10.01 20.56 -13.45
C LEU A 223 10.36 20.54 -14.94
N GLU A 224 10.17 21.64 -15.67
CA GLU A 224 10.30 21.70 -17.14
C GLU A 224 11.65 21.16 -17.65
N SER A 225 12.76 21.61 -17.06
CA SER A 225 14.11 21.14 -17.45
C SER A 225 14.32 19.64 -17.21
N PHE A 226 13.61 19.05 -16.25
CA PHE A 226 13.68 17.61 -15.97
C PHE A 226 12.80 16.81 -16.94
N LEU A 227 11.67 17.35 -17.37
CA LEU A 227 10.83 16.76 -18.41
C LEU A 227 11.60 16.68 -19.73
N GLU A 228 12.31 17.74 -20.09
CA GLU A 228 13.21 17.76 -21.26
C GLU A 228 14.34 16.72 -21.12
N ALA A 229 14.83 16.48 -19.90
CA ALA A 229 15.83 15.46 -19.59
C ALA A 229 15.26 14.02 -19.53
N GLY A 230 13.97 13.82 -19.85
CA GLY A 230 13.33 12.52 -19.97
C GLY A 230 12.57 12.03 -18.74
N LEU A 231 12.33 12.89 -17.74
CA LEU A 231 11.39 12.58 -16.65
C LEU A 231 9.96 12.47 -17.21
N GLN A 232 9.30 11.35 -16.94
CA GLN A 232 7.89 11.15 -17.24
C GLN A 232 7.06 11.48 -15.99
N THR A 233 6.16 12.44 -16.09
CA THR A 233 5.27 12.82 -14.98
C THR A 233 3.81 12.70 -15.37
N SER A 234 3.00 12.18 -14.44
CA SER A 234 1.55 12.14 -14.51
C SER A 234 1.03 12.59 -13.15
N ILE A 235 0.47 13.80 -13.08
CA ILE A 235 -0.09 14.34 -11.83
C ILE A 235 -1.57 14.61 -12.06
N THR A 236 -2.42 13.83 -11.41
CA THR A 236 -3.87 13.91 -11.55
C THR A 236 -4.50 14.36 -10.24
N TYR A 237 -5.44 15.30 -10.30
CA TYR A 237 -6.20 15.76 -9.14
C TYR A 237 -7.66 15.33 -9.30
N ILE A 238 -8.15 14.53 -8.36
CA ILE A 238 -9.52 14.07 -8.28
C ILE A 238 -10.22 14.91 -7.22
N SER A 239 -11.12 15.80 -7.66
CA SER A 239 -11.94 16.57 -6.72
C SER A 239 -12.93 15.64 -6.04
N LEU A 240 -12.76 15.42 -4.73
CA LEU A 240 -13.75 14.79 -3.86
C LEU A 240 -14.83 15.81 -3.49
N MET A 241 -15.44 16.47 -4.47
CA MET A 241 -16.71 17.15 -4.20
C MET A 241 -17.70 16.05 -3.81
N PRO A 242 -18.32 16.10 -2.60
CA PRO A 242 -19.49 15.26 -2.36
C PRO A 242 -20.47 15.54 -3.50
N PRO A 243 -21.18 14.52 -4.01
CA PRO A 243 -22.13 14.74 -5.10
C PRO A 243 -23.03 15.91 -4.68
N GLN A 244 -23.00 17.01 -5.45
CA GLN A 244 -23.78 18.22 -5.14
C GLN A 244 -25.28 17.92 -5.07
N PHE A 245 -25.67 16.76 -5.61
CA PHE A 245 -26.97 16.16 -5.49
C PHE A 245 -26.90 15.01 -4.50
N SER A 246 -27.62 15.14 -3.39
CA SER A 246 -28.05 13.94 -2.67
C SER A 246 -28.90 13.12 -3.64
N PRO A 247 -28.67 11.80 -3.83
CA PRO A 247 -29.58 10.97 -4.61
C PRO A 247 -31.02 10.97 -4.05
N TRP A 248 -31.20 11.54 -2.85
CA TRP A 248 -32.46 11.73 -2.15
C TRP A 248 -33.07 13.12 -2.33
N GLN A 249 -32.34 14.10 -2.87
CA GLN A 249 -32.91 15.40 -3.21
C GLN A 249 -33.93 15.24 -4.35
N GLY A 250 -35.21 15.41 -4.02
CA GLY A 250 -36.34 15.26 -4.95
C GLY A 250 -37.13 13.96 -4.78
N LEU A 251 -36.74 13.06 -3.88
CA LEU A 251 -37.59 11.95 -3.47
C LEU A 251 -38.63 12.44 -2.45
N PRO A 252 -39.90 12.01 -2.55
CA PRO A 252 -40.93 12.37 -1.59
C PRO A 252 -40.54 11.88 -0.20
N ASP A 253 -40.87 12.66 0.84
CA ASP A 253 -40.69 12.23 2.22
C ASP A 253 -41.36 10.86 2.41
N PRO A 254 -40.67 9.88 3.02
CA PRO A 254 -41.27 8.59 3.27
C PRO A 254 -42.49 8.78 4.19
N PRO A 255 -43.56 8.00 3.97
CA PRO A 255 -44.81 8.18 4.67
C PRO A 255 -44.61 8.07 6.19
N PRO A 256 -45.25 8.95 6.98
CA PRO A 256 -45.16 8.90 8.43
C PRO A 256 -45.62 7.53 8.95
N GLY A 257 -44.70 6.79 9.59
CA GLY A 257 -45.00 5.51 10.26
C GLY A 257 -44.26 4.26 9.78
N GLN A 258 -43.43 4.31 8.73
CA GLN A 258 -42.61 3.14 8.31
C GLN A 258 -41.21 3.07 8.93
N TRP A 259 -40.83 4.04 9.77
CA TRP A 259 -39.48 4.17 10.36
C TRP A 259 -39.21 3.29 11.59
N GLY A 260 -39.83 2.12 11.66
CA GLY A 260 -39.65 1.21 12.79
C GLY A 260 -39.59 -0.22 12.29
N GLN A 261 -38.40 -0.68 11.86
CA GLN A 261 -37.88 -2.02 12.19
C GLN A 261 -36.54 -2.40 11.52
N GLY A 262 -35.99 -1.60 10.59
CA GLY A 262 -34.65 -1.84 10.03
C GLY A 262 -33.64 -0.80 10.51
N GLY A 263 -32.71 -1.18 11.40
CA GLY A 263 -31.77 -0.28 12.09
C GLY A 263 -30.71 0.40 11.22
N TRP A 264 -31.11 1.32 10.35
CA TRP A 264 -30.25 2.30 9.71
C TRP A 264 -30.79 3.70 10.04
N GLY A 265 -30.39 4.22 11.20
CA GLY A 265 -30.65 5.62 11.55
C GLY A 265 -29.84 6.54 10.64
N TRP A 266 -30.53 7.40 9.88
CA TRP A 266 -29.88 8.45 9.11
C TRP A 266 -29.30 9.53 10.05
N PRO A 267 -28.12 10.10 9.76
CA PRO A 267 -27.67 11.32 10.41
C PRO A 267 -28.63 12.45 10.02
N SER A 268 -29.28 13.03 11.02
CA SER A 268 -30.15 14.20 10.83
C SER A 268 -29.34 15.34 10.20
N SER A 269 -29.75 15.74 9.00
CA SER A 269 -29.33 16.98 8.34
C SER A 269 -29.84 18.16 9.18
N THR A 270 -28.96 18.76 9.97
CA THR A 270 -29.11 20.15 10.40
C THR A 270 -28.08 20.96 9.63
N TYR A 271 -28.58 21.71 8.63
CA TYR A 271 -27.94 22.92 8.15
C TYR A 271 -28.09 24.03 9.19
#